data_AF-A0A2D5A929-F1
#
_entry.id   AF-A0A2D5A929-F1
#
_cell.length_a   1.000
_cell.length_b   1.000
_cell.length_c   1.000
_cell.angle_alpha   90.00
_cell.angle_beta   90.00
_cell.angle_gamma   90.00
#
_symmetry.space_group_name_H-M   'P 1'
#
loop_
_entity.id
_entity.type
_entity.pdbx_description
1 polymer ?
#
loop_
_entity_poly.entity_id
_entity_poly.type
_entity_poly.pdbx_seq_one_letter_code
_entity_poly.pdbx_strand_id
1 'polypeptide(L)'
;MTPNRSNNSRRWTAALAGTAAAISGVFVSATATADVGNIPETAVASGRLDTLVAAVQAAGLAEALSGPGPLTVFAPTDAAFARLGEETLSGLLTDAGRPTLVRILKNHVIPGRFEARDLVERESIETLAGTTLPLAAARGRLFVEEAVVETADVSATNGIVHLIDRVLVPARQVSPMETLLEIAVSRGAPLYNDGNIDACAEIYATALDAVSLSGDFGLDEKGRANLASRLKEIAGEPTSRDRAWAYRRIIDSLFTDSMTMQPTSAKAKPAGRGGFAPRGTTVFSFDDASEASRWQTVLDGVMGGRSTGKIAAKDGVVVFEGATSLENNGGFSSMRARTRDGLFAGADAIRLIVKGDGRDYKLGVSTGGNQRAGGYWQTFPTTRDTWTEVIMPIKDLDRQFMGQRLNGRVSPEDISGLQIYIYDKKAGPFRLEIESFEAISLGEDTFDA
;
A
#
# COMPACT_ATOMS: atom_id res chain seq x y z
N MET A 1 -32.28 -67.96 -5.68
CA MET A 1 -33.42 -68.23 -6.59
C MET A 1 -34.58 -67.32 -6.18
N THR A 2 -34.80 -66.23 -6.92
CA THR A 2 -36.10 -65.55 -6.91
C THR A 2 -37.14 -66.46 -7.59
N PRO A 3 -38.44 -66.33 -7.27
CA PRO A 3 -39.24 -65.44 -8.11
C PRO A 3 -40.33 -64.63 -7.38
N ASN A 4 -40.43 -63.40 -7.91
CA ASN A 4 -41.55 -62.48 -7.97
C ASN A 4 -42.94 -63.14 -8.20
N ARG A 5 -43.99 -62.65 -7.53
CA ARG A 5 -45.36 -62.62 -8.07
C ARG A 5 -46.23 -61.49 -7.50
N SER A 6 -46.49 -60.56 -8.40
CA SER A 6 -47.62 -59.62 -8.56
C SER A 6 -48.91 -59.78 -7.75
N ASN A 7 -49.36 -58.63 -7.23
CA ASN A 7 -50.64 -57.95 -7.49
C ASN A 7 -51.96 -58.63 -7.08
N ASN A 8 -52.74 -57.97 -6.20
CA ASN A 8 -54.19 -57.97 -6.36
C ASN A 8 -54.85 -56.72 -5.74
N SER A 9 -55.50 -55.97 -6.63
CA SER A 9 -56.33 -54.79 -6.41
C SER A 9 -57.71 -55.15 -5.85
N ARG A 10 -58.25 -54.36 -4.90
CA ARG A 10 -59.69 -54.15 -4.75
C ARG A 10 -60.01 -52.73 -4.32
N ARG A 11 -60.61 -51.97 -5.24
CA ARG A 11 -61.32 -50.71 -5.01
C ARG A 11 -62.71 -51.02 -4.47
N TRP A 12 -63.15 -50.26 -3.46
CA TRP A 12 -64.56 -50.01 -3.17
C TRP A 12 -64.75 -48.51 -3.01
N THR A 13 -65.59 -47.93 -3.85
CA THR A 13 -66.11 -46.56 -3.78
C THR A 13 -67.44 -46.57 -3.05
N ALA A 14 -67.64 -45.66 -2.10
CA ALA A 14 -68.95 -45.09 -1.79
C ALA A 14 -68.75 -43.71 -1.13
N ALA A 15 -69.53 -42.73 -1.56
CA ALA A 15 -69.38 -41.32 -1.29
C ALA A 15 -70.51 -40.78 -0.38
N LEU A 16 -70.24 -39.57 0.15
CA LEU A 16 -71.16 -38.49 0.55
C LEU A 16 -71.95 -38.63 1.88
N ALA A 17 -71.65 -37.73 2.83
CA ALA A 17 -72.49 -36.58 3.21
C ALA A 17 -72.33 -36.15 4.69
N GLY A 18 -71.88 -34.90 4.89
CA GLY A 18 -72.43 -33.94 5.87
C GLY A 18 -72.19 -34.16 7.37
N THR A 19 -71.37 -33.31 8.00
CA THR A 19 -71.83 -32.18 8.86
C THR A 19 -70.62 -31.45 9.45
N ALA A 20 -70.56 -30.14 9.24
CA ALA A 20 -69.57 -29.25 9.78
C ALA A 20 -70.00 -28.79 11.19
N ALA A 21 -69.11 -28.94 12.18
CA ALA A 21 -69.18 -28.24 13.45
C ALA A 21 -67.90 -27.39 13.58
N ALA A 22 -68.10 -26.08 13.60
CA ALA A 22 -67.06 -25.07 13.64
C ALA A 22 -66.33 -25.10 15.00
N ILE A 23 -65.02 -25.33 14.98
CA ILE A 23 -64.13 -24.94 16.06
C ILE A 23 -63.55 -23.59 15.65
N SER A 24 -64.03 -22.52 16.29
CA SER A 24 -63.44 -21.19 16.19
C SER A 24 -62.05 -21.21 16.84
N GLY A 25 -61.06 -21.69 16.09
CA GLY A 25 -59.66 -21.40 16.33
C GLY A 25 -59.26 -20.25 15.41
N VAL A 26 -59.00 -19.09 16.01
CA VAL A 26 -58.38 -17.95 15.34
C VAL A 26 -57.01 -18.40 14.83
N PHE A 27 -56.90 -18.75 13.56
CA PHE A 27 -55.63 -18.70 12.85
C PHE A 27 -55.53 -17.29 12.27
N VAL A 28 -54.93 -16.39 13.05
CA VAL A 28 -54.22 -15.27 12.44
C VAL A 28 -53.15 -15.92 11.58
N SER A 29 -53.37 -15.96 10.26
CA SER A 29 -52.29 -16.07 9.31
C SER A 29 -51.44 -14.83 9.49
N ALA A 30 -50.47 -14.91 10.39
CA ALA A 30 -49.30 -14.06 10.33
C ALA A 30 -48.53 -14.54 9.10
N THR A 31 -48.93 -14.04 7.93
CA THR A 31 -47.99 -13.87 6.83
C THR A 31 -46.96 -12.89 7.35
N ALA A 32 -45.92 -13.40 8.03
CA ALA A 32 -44.66 -12.72 8.14
C ALA A 32 -44.12 -12.65 6.71
N THR A 33 -44.53 -11.62 5.98
CA THR A 33 -43.69 -11.08 4.92
C THR A 33 -42.39 -10.74 5.62
N ALA A 34 -41.38 -11.61 5.48
CA ALA A 34 -40.02 -11.23 5.82
C ALA A 34 -39.76 -9.97 5.00
N ASP A 35 -39.74 -8.84 5.70
CA ASP A 35 -39.48 -7.54 5.10
C ASP A 35 -38.08 -7.67 4.50
N VAL A 36 -38.00 -7.84 3.18
CA VAL A 36 -36.72 -7.97 2.49
C VAL A 36 -36.08 -6.60 2.65
N GLY A 37 -35.05 -6.52 3.48
CA GLY A 37 -34.35 -5.26 3.73
C GLY A 37 -33.48 -4.84 2.54
N ASN A 38 -32.89 -3.65 2.64
CA ASN A 38 -31.77 -3.26 1.76
C ASN A 38 -30.53 -4.15 2.00
N ILE A 39 -29.49 -3.98 1.18
CA ILE A 39 -28.26 -4.79 1.28
C ILE A 39 -27.68 -4.79 2.72
N PRO A 40 -27.50 -3.64 3.40
CA PRO A 40 -27.07 -3.63 4.81
C PRO A 40 -28.00 -4.39 5.78
N GLU A 41 -29.32 -4.22 5.67
CA GLU A 41 -30.30 -4.90 6.53
C GLU A 41 -30.30 -6.42 6.30
N THR A 42 -30.15 -6.84 5.05
CA THR A 42 -30.02 -8.25 4.67
C THR A 42 -28.72 -8.85 5.21
N ALA A 43 -27.64 -8.06 5.25
CA ALA A 43 -26.38 -8.47 5.85
C ALA A 43 -26.50 -8.69 7.37
N VAL A 44 -27.13 -7.75 8.08
CA VAL A 44 -27.39 -7.86 9.53
C VAL A 44 -28.28 -9.05 9.87
N ALA A 45 -29.31 -9.33 9.05
CA ALA A 45 -30.21 -10.45 9.28
C ALA A 45 -29.57 -11.84 9.05
N SER A 46 -28.42 -11.92 8.38
CA SER A 46 -27.78 -13.19 8.00
C SER A 46 -27.04 -13.90 9.14
N GLY A 47 -26.64 -13.17 10.20
CA GLY A 47 -25.83 -13.69 11.32
C GLY A 47 -24.45 -14.23 10.94
N ARG A 48 -23.98 -13.98 9.71
CA ARG A 48 -22.70 -14.47 9.15
C ARG A 48 -21.85 -13.36 8.53
N LEU A 49 -22.29 -12.11 8.65
CA LEU A 49 -21.75 -10.93 7.97
C LEU A 49 -21.47 -9.78 8.95
N ASP A 50 -21.33 -10.07 10.24
CA ASP A 50 -21.15 -9.04 11.28
C ASP A 50 -19.87 -8.22 11.04
N THR A 51 -18.79 -8.89 10.62
CA THR A 51 -17.50 -8.27 10.29
C THR A 51 -17.61 -7.38 9.06
N LEU A 52 -18.41 -7.79 8.07
CA LEU A 52 -18.66 -7.00 6.86
C LEU A 52 -19.44 -5.73 7.20
N VAL A 53 -20.47 -5.83 8.05
CA VAL A 53 -21.26 -4.68 8.50
C VAL A 53 -20.37 -3.70 9.26
N ALA A 54 -19.52 -4.17 10.17
CA ALA A 54 -18.56 -3.35 10.89
C ALA A 54 -17.57 -2.66 9.93
N ALA A 55 -17.05 -3.39 8.93
CA ALA A 55 -16.16 -2.85 7.91
C ALA A 55 -16.82 -1.75 7.05
N VAL A 56 -18.07 -1.96 6.63
CA VAL A 56 -18.85 -0.98 5.86
C VAL A 56 -19.13 0.29 6.65
N GLN A 57 -19.42 0.16 7.95
CA GLN A 57 -19.60 1.28 8.86
C GLN A 57 -18.29 2.05 9.06
N ALA A 58 -17.18 1.35 9.33
CA ALA A 58 -15.85 1.96 9.49
C ALA A 58 -15.37 2.67 8.21
N ALA A 59 -15.75 2.15 7.03
CA ALA A 59 -15.43 2.73 5.73
C ALA A 59 -16.35 3.90 5.32
N GLY A 60 -17.43 4.16 6.06
CA GLY A 60 -18.41 5.19 5.70
C GLY A 60 -19.19 4.89 4.42
N LEU A 61 -19.33 3.61 4.04
CA LEU A 61 -19.98 3.19 2.79
C LEU A 61 -21.44 2.75 2.96
N ALA A 62 -21.97 2.78 4.19
CA ALA A 62 -23.33 2.33 4.49
C ALA A 62 -24.41 3.06 3.66
N GLU A 63 -24.29 4.37 3.50
CA GLU A 63 -25.22 5.17 2.69
C GLU A 63 -25.08 4.86 1.19
N ALA A 64 -23.86 4.65 0.71
CA ALA A 64 -23.59 4.30 -0.69
C ALA A 64 -24.17 2.93 -1.07
N LEU A 65 -24.08 1.94 -0.17
CA LEU A 65 -24.67 0.62 -0.34
C LEU A 65 -26.18 0.58 -0.09
N SER A 66 -26.76 1.65 0.45
CA SER A 66 -28.20 1.87 0.61
C SER A 66 -28.81 2.71 -0.54
N GLY A 67 -27.99 3.14 -1.49
CA GLY A 67 -28.42 3.93 -2.65
C GLY A 67 -29.39 3.17 -3.57
N PRO A 68 -29.99 3.86 -4.58
CA PRO A 68 -31.17 3.39 -5.32
C PRO A 68 -30.99 2.12 -6.18
N GLY A 69 -29.81 1.51 -6.24
CA GLY A 69 -29.58 0.25 -6.95
C GLY A 69 -29.81 0.34 -8.47
N PRO A 70 -29.71 -0.78 -9.21
CA PRO A 70 -29.39 -2.11 -8.70
C PRO A 70 -27.89 -2.33 -8.47
N LEU A 71 -27.53 -2.98 -7.36
CA LEU A 71 -26.16 -3.42 -7.05
C LEU A 71 -26.10 -4.94 -6.88
N THR A 72 -24.95 -5.53 -7.16
CA THR A 72 -24.62 -6.91 -6.79
C THR A 72 -23.43 -6.90 -5.86
N VAL A 73 -23.55 -7.54 -4.70
CA VAL A 73 -22.50 -7.53 -3.67
C VAL A 73 -22.04 -8.95 -3.40
N PHE A 74 -20.74 -9.20 -3.60
CA PHE A 74 -20.10 -10.40 -3.09
C PHE A 74 -19.75 -10.17 -1.62
N ALA A 75 -20.51 -10.76 -0.70
CA ALA A 75 -20.37 -10.52 0.73
C ALA A 75 -19.47 -11.59 1.39
N PRO A 76 -18.25 -11.25 1.85
CA PRO A 76 -17.42 -12.20 2.58
C PRO A 76 -18.04 -12.52 3.93
N THR A 77 -18.09 -13.81 4.26
CA THR A 77 -18.54 -14.27 5.58
C THR A 77 -17.54 -13.92 6.68
N ASP A 78 -17.96 -13.97 7.94
CA ASP A 78 -17.02 -13.79 9.08
C ASP A 78 -15.85 -14.79 9.04
N ALA A 79 -16.11 -16.02 8.55
CA ALA A 79 -15.06 -17.01 8.32
C ALA A 79 -14.07 -16.61 7.21
N ALA A 80 -14.53 -15.86 6.20
CA ALA A 80 -13.67 -15.29 5.16
C ALA A 80 -12.74 -14.21 5.72
N PHE A 81 -13.25 -13.34 6.60
CA PHE A 81 -12.44 -12.33 7.28
C PHE A 81 -11.44 -12.95 8.27
N ALA A 82 -11.83 -14.01 8.98
CA ALA A 82 -10.92 -14.73 9.88
C ALA A 82 -9.69 -15.30 9.13
N ARG A 83 -9.86 -15.72 7.87
CA ARG A 83 -8.74 -16.20 7.01
C ARG A 83 -7.76 -15.11 6.59
N LEU A 84 -8.16 -13.83 6.63
CA LEU A 84 -7.30 -12.69 6.29
C LEU A 84 -6.25 -12.40 7.39
N GLY A 85 -6.48 -12.92 8.60
CA GLY A 85 -5.67 -12.69 9.79
C GLY A 85 -6.11 -11.45 10.58
N GLU A 86 -6.16 -11.59 11.92
CA GLU A 86 -6.60 -10.51 12.83
C GLU A 86 -5.74 -9.26 12.73
N GLU A 87 -4.43 -9.41 12.48
CA GLU A 87 -3.50 -8.28 12.32
C GLU A 87 -3.86 -7.43 11.08
N THR A 88 -4.09 -8.09 9.94
CA THR A 88 -4.49 -7.44 8.69
C THR A 88 -5.84 -6.75 8.85
N LEU A 89 -6.82 -7.43 9.44
CA LEU A 89 -8.16 -6.89 9.66
C LEU A 89 -8.13 -5.67 10.60
N SER A 90 -7.39 -5.76 11.70
CA SER A 90 -7.23 -4.65 12.65
C SER A 90 -6.56 -3.44 11.99
N GLY A 91 -5.57 -3.66 11.12
CA GLY A 91 -4.94 -2.61 10.33
C GLY A 91 -5.91 -1.92 9.36
N LEU A 92 -6.79 -2.69 8.71
CA LEU A 92 -7.77 -2.17 7.76
C LEU A 92 -8.90 -1.35 8.41
N LEU A 93 -9.30 -1.71 9.64
CA LEU A 93 -10.34 -1.01 10.40
C LEU A 93 -9.87 0.30 11.06
N THR A 94 -8.59 0.64 10.93
CA THR A 94 -8.06 1.95 11.38
C THR A 94 -8.39 3.07 10.39
N ASP A 95 -8.32 4.31 10.85
CA ASP A 95 -8.49 5.50 10.01
C ASP A 95 -7.50 5.56 8.82
N ALA A 96 -6.29 5.03 9.01
CA ALA A 96 -5.25 4.91 7.98
C ALA A 96 -5.49 3.71 7.03
N GLY A 97 -6.11 2.65 7.54
CA GLY A 97 -6.57 1.51 6.74
C GLY A 97 -7.80 1.82 5.91
N ARG A 98 -8.58 2.83 6.30
CA ARG A 98 -9.87 3.20 5.69
C ARG A 98 -9.83 3.37 4.16
N PRO A 99 -8.84 4.03 3.53
CA PRO A 99 -8.79 4.12 2.06
C PRO A 99 -8.60 2.76 1.39
N THR A 100 -7.76 1.91 1.98
CA THR A 100 -7.54 0.53 1.53
C THR A 100 -8.78 -0.31 1.75
N LEU A 101 -9.44 -0.16 2.90
CA LEU A 101 -10.70 -0.82 3.23
C LEU A 101 -11.81 -0.40 2.27
N VAL A 102 -11.95 0.89 1.97
CA VAL A 102 -12.90 1.42 0.97
C VAL A 102 -12.64 0.79 -0.39
N ARG A 103 -11.38 0.66 -0.81
CA ARG A 103 -11.02 0.04 -2.09
C ARG A 103 -11.34 -1.47 -2.10
N ILE A 104 -11.04 -2.18 -1.02
CA ILE A 104 -11.40 -3.59 -0.85
C ILE A 104 -12.92 -3.75 -0.92
N LEU A 105 -13.68 -2.94 -0.18
CA LEU A 105 -15.14 -3.01 -0.18
C LEU A 105 -15.72 -2.67 -1.55
N LYS A 106 -15.19 -1.66 -2.26
CA LYS A 106 -15.58 -1.38 -3.65
C LYS A 106 -15.29 -2.53 -4.61
N ASN A 107 -14.24 -3.31 -4.37
CA ASN A 107 -13.90 -4.51 -5.14
C ASN A 107 -14.94 -5.64 -4.98
N HIS A 108 -15.78 -5.58 -3.94
CA HIS A 108 -16.86 -6.54 -3.71
C HIS A 108 -18.20 -6.09 -4.28
N VAL A 109 -18.28 -4.88 -4.84
CA VAL A 109 -19.52 -4.27 -5.30
C VAL A 109 -19.49 -4.13 -6.81
N ILE A 110 -20.54 -4.61 -7.45
CA ILE A 110 -20.73 -4.57 -8.89
C ILE A 110 -21.94 -3.69 -9.21
N PRO A 111 -21.81 -2.75 -10.15
CA PRO A 111 -22.94 -2.00 -10.66
C PRO A 111 -23.85 -2.91 -11.51
N GLY A 112 -25.12 -3.04 -11.15
CA GLY A 112 -26.09 -3.90 -11.84
C GLY A 112 -26.64 -5.03 -10.97
N ARG A 113 -27.74 -5.65 -11.42
CA ARG A 113 -28.32 -6.84 -10.80
C ARG A 113 -27.87 -8.07 -11.57
N PHE A 114 -27.09 -8.94 -10.95
CA PHE A 114 -26.60 -10.18 -11.54
C PHE A 114 -26.92 -11.36 -10.61
N GLU A 115 -27.78 -12.24 -11.10
CA GLU A 115 -28.06 -13.53 -10.46
C GLU A 115 -26.95 -14.53 -10.79
N ALA A 116 -26.87 -15.63 -10.06
CA ALA A 116 -25.86 -16.67 -10.26
C ALA A 116 -25.85 -17.18 -11.71
N ARG A 117 -27.04 -17.29 -12.33
CA ARG A 117 -27.17 -17.68 -13.75
C ARG A 117 -26.49 -16.70 -14.70
N ASP A 118 -26.59 -15.40 -14.43
CA ASP A 118 -25.99 -14.35 -15.28
C ASP A 118 -24.47 -14.32 -15.12
N LEU A 119 -23.98 -14.66 -13.92
CA LEU A 119 -22.55 -14.71 -13.59
C LEU A 119 -21.87 -15.95 -14.19
N VAL A 120 -22.55 -17.10 -14.24
CA VAL A 120 -22.01 -18.34 -14.82
C VAL A 120 -21.80 -18.23 -16.34
N GLU A 121 -22.56 -17.39 -17.02
CA GLU A 121 -22.46 -17.16 -18.47
C GLU A 121 -21.33 -16.18 -18.86
N ARG A 122 -20.61 -15.62 -17.87
CA ARG A 122 -19.57 -14.61 -18.08
C ARG A 122 -18.20 -15.14 -17.72
N GLU A 123 -17.18 -14.66 -18.44
CA GLU A 123 -15.78 -14.94 -18.12
C GLU A 123 -15.23 -14.01 -17.03
N SER A 124 -15.77 -12.79 -16.91
CA SER A 124 -15.35 -11.82 -15.91
C SER A 124 -16.39 -10.72 -15.67
N ILE A 125 -16.21 -9.93 -14.60
CA ILE A 125 -17.08 -8.83 -14.22
C ILE A 125 -16.32 -7.64 -13.64
N GLU A 126 -16.74 -6.41 -13.98
CA GLU A 126 -16.11 -5.17 -13.50
C GLU A 126 -16.73 -4.72 -12.16
N THR A 127 -15.88 -4.25 -11.25
CA THR A 127 -16.29 -3.79 -9.91
C THR A 127 -16.28 -2.26 -9.80
N LEU A 128 -16.88 -1.72 -8.74
CA LEU A 128 -16.77 -0.29 -8.41
C LEU A 128 -15.35 0.17 -8.03
N ALA A 129 -14.41 -0.75 -7.83
CA ALA A 129 -13.00 -0.42 -7.66
C ALA A 129 -12.27 -0.22 -9.01
N GLY A 130 -12.93 -0.42 -10.15
CA GLY A 130 -12.32 -0.33 -11.49
C GLY A 130 -11.42 -1.53 -11.81
N THR A 131 -11.64 -2.65 -11.13
CA THR A 131 -10.95 -3.93 -11.32
C THR A 131 -11.90 -4.94 -11.98
N THR A 132 -11.32 -5.91 -12.69
CA THR A 132 -12.07 -6.98 -13.35
C THR A 132 -11.84 -8.30 -12.61
N LEU A 133 -12.91 -8.90 -12.10
CA LEU A 133 -12.88 -10.18 -11.40
C LEU A 133 -13.15 -11.32 -12.39
N PRO A 134 -12.25 -12.29 -12.56
CA PRO A 134 -12.52 -13.50 -13.33
C PRO A 134 -13.60 -14.36 -12.65
N LEU A 135 -14.49 -14.91 -13.47
CA LEU A 135 -15.58 -15.79 -13.04
C LEU A 135 -15.34 -17.20 -13.59
N ALA A 136 -15.63 -18.22 -12.79
CA ALA A 136 -15.53 -19.61 -13.22
C ALA A 136 -16.65 -20.46 -12.62
N ALA A 137 -17.18 -21.39 -13.40
CA ALA A 137 -18.10 -22.40 -12.92
C ALA A 137 -17.42 -23.77 -12.94
N ALA A 138 -17.21 -24.35 -11.77
CA ALA A 138 -16.58 -25.66 -11.65
C ALA A 138 -17.33 -26.52 -10.63
N ARG A 139 -17.58 -27.79 -10.98
CA ARG A 139 -18.22 -28.78 -10.08
C ARG A 139 -19.56 -28.30 -9.48
N GLY A 140 -20.35 -27.56 -10.27
CA GLY A 140 -21.64 -27.02 -9.83
C GLY A 140 -21.55 -25.85 -8.85
N ARG A 141 -20.37 -25.25 -8.68
CA ARG A 141 -20.15 -24.06 -7.86
C ARG A 141 -19.65 -22.90 -8.72
N LEU A 142 -20.09 -21.69 -8.39
CA LEU A 142 -19.59 -20.45 -8.95
C LEU A 142 -18.39 -19.96 -8.13
N PHE A 143 -17.34 -19.55 -8.83
CA PHE A 143 -16.11 -18.98 -8.30
C PHE A 143 -15.95 -17.56 -8.83
N VAL A 144 -15.49 -16.69 -7.95
CA VAL A 144 -15.09 -15.32 -8.24
C VAL A 144 -13.64 -15.22 -7.80
N GLU A 145 -12.70 -15.12 -8.75
CA GLU A 145 -11.29 -15.41 -8.51
C GLU A 145 -11.09 -16.77 -7.81
N GLU A 146 -10.45 -16.78 -6.64
CA GLU A 146 -10.28 -17.97 -5.80
C GLU A 146 -11.38 -18.13 -4.74
N ALA A 147 -12.30 -17.17 -4.64
CA ALA A 147 -13.40 -17.20 -3.69
C ALA A 147 -14.54 -18.04 -4.24
N VAL A 148 -15.14 -18.85 -3.37
CA VAL A 148 -16.28 -19.67 -3.75
C VAL A 148 -17.57 -19.07 -3.23
N VAL A 149 -18.58 -18.99 -4.10
CA VAL A 149 -19.92 -18.57 -3.70
C VAL A 149 -20.56 -19.71 -2.91
N GLU A 150 -20.84 -19.46 -1.63
CA GLU A 150 -21.45 -20.40 -0.70
C GLU A 150 -22.98 -20.31 -0.72
N THR A 151 -23.51 -19.10 -0.87
CA THR A 151 -24.94 -18.84 -0.96
C THR A 151 -25.16 -17.77 -1.99
N ALA A 152 -25.84 -18.12 -3.08
CA ALA A 152 -26.11 -17.21 -4.18
C ALA A 152 -27.55 -16.68 -4.11
N ASP A 153 -27.80 -15.59 -4.85
CA ASP A 153 -29.13 -15.06 -5.12
C ASP A 153 -29.92 -14.63 -3.87
N VAL A 154 -29.24 -14.09 -2.86
CA VAL A 154 -29.91 -13.47 -1.70
C VAL A 154 -30.48 -12.12 -2.13
N SER A 155 -31.80 -12.05 -2.28
CA SER A 155 -32.46 -10.83 -2.75
C SER A 155 -32.47 -9.74 -1.67
N ALA A 156 -32.13 -8.52 -2.07
CA ALA A 156 -32.29 -7.29 -1.28
C ALA A 156 -33.11 -6.26 -2.08
N THR A 157 -33.69 -5.25 -1.44
CA THR A 157 -34.54 -4.24 -2.11
C THR A 157 -33.82 -3.43 -3.17
N ASN A 158 -32.52 -3.17 -2.97
CA ASN A 158 -31.68 -2.40 -3.89
C ASN A 158 -30.63 -3.25 -4.63
N GLY A 159 -30.72 -4.59 -4.57
CA GLY A 159 -29.72 -5.45 -5.21
C GLY A 159 -29.82 -6.95 -4.94
N ILE A 160 -28.71 -7.64 -5.18
CA ILE A 160 -28.49 -9.06 -4.86
C ILE A 160 -27.20 -9.20 -4.05
N VAL A 161 -27.21 -10.10 -3.07
CA VAL A 161 -26.05 -10.47 -2.28
C VAL A 161 -25.68 -11.94 -2.56
N HIS A 162 -24.39 -12.19 -2.78
CA HIS A 162 -23.80 -13.52 -2.93
C HIS A 162 -22.76 -13.71 -1.84
N LEU A 163 -22.94 -14.67 -0.93
CA LEU A 163 -22.00 -14.92 0.15
C LEU A 163 -20.79 -15.69 -0.38
N ILE A 164 -19.59 -15.23 -0.01
CA ILE A 164 -18.32 -15.84 -0.42
C ILE A 164 -17.44 -16.22 0.78
N ASP A 165 -16.56 -17.21 0.58
CA ASP A 165 -15.69 -17.78 1.62
C ASP A 165 -14.31 -17.12 1.73
N ARG A 166 -14.03 -16.08 0.92
CA ARG A 166 -12.77 -15.30 0.92
C ARG A 166 -13.02 -13.81 0.70
N VAL A 167 -12.10 -12.98 1.18
CA VAL A 167 -12.09 -11.54 0.88
C VAL A 167 -11.41 -11.31 -0.47
N LEU A 168 -12.08 -10.61 -1.39
CA LEU A 168 -11.55 -10.20 -2.69
C LEU A 168 -10.64 -8.98 -2.51
N VAL A 169 -9.35 -9.23 -2.35
CA VAL A 169 -8.34 -8.17 -2.24
C VAL A 169 -7.94 -7.74 -3.66
N PRO A 170 -8.18 -6.47 -4.06
CA PRO A 170 -7.81 -6.03 -5.40
C PRO A 170 -6.30 -6.13 -5.59
N ALA A 171 -5.86 -6.70 -6.70
CA ALA A 171 -4.46 -6.69 -7.09
C ALA A 171 -3.94 -5.24 -7.03
N ARG A 172 -2.74 -5.05 -6.48
CA ARG A 172 -2.06 -3.75 -6.47
C ARG A 172 -2.04 -3.27 -7.93
N GLN A 173 -2.71 -2.16 -8.23
CA GLN A 173 -2.61 -1.53 -9.56
C GLN A 173 -1.23 -0.89 -9.66
N VAL A 174 -0.25 -1.71 -10.02
CA VAL A 174 1.10 -1.29 -10.43
C VAL A 174 0.93 -0.60 -11.78
N SER A 175 1.39 0.64 -11.93
CA SER A 175 1.26 1.31 -13.23
C SER A 175 2.01 0.52 -14.32
N PRO A 176 1.63 0.61 -15.61
CA PRO A 176 2.39 -0.02 -16.69
C PRO A 176 3.86 0.38 -16.69
N MET A 177 4.16 1.62 -16.27
CA MET A 177 5.52 2.13 -16.13
C MET A 177 6.26 1.40 -15.00
N GLU A 178 5.65 1.35 -13.82
CA GLU A 178 6.21 0.68 -12.63
C GLU A 178 6.48 -0.80 -12.93
N THR A 179 5.56 -1.49 -13.62
CA THR A 179 5.75 -2.90 -14.04
C THR A 179 6.94 -3.07 -14.98
N LEU A 180 7.04 -2.25 -16.02
CA LEU A 180 8.13 -2.31 -16.99
C LEU A 180 9.49 -2.06 -16.30
N LEU A 181 9.54 -1.06 -15.43
CA LEU A 181 10.74 -0.68 -14.71
C LEU A 181 11.17 -1.74 -13.68
N GLU A 182 10.22 -2.37 -12.98
CA GLU A 182 10.51 -3.49 -12.07
C GLU A 182 11.10 -4.69 -12.82
N ILE A 183 10.53 -5.04 -13.98
CA ILE A 183 11.05 -6.12 -14.83
C ILE A 183 12.47 -5.79 -15.31
N ALA A 184 12.71 -4.55 -15.72
CA ALA A 184 14.04 -4.12 -16.16
C ALA A 184 15.08 -4.32 -15.05
N VAL A 185 14.77 -3.89 -13.83
CA VAL A 185 15.64 -4.03 -12.64
C VAL A 185 15.87 -5.50 -12.29
N SER A 186 14.80 -6.30 -12.25
CA SER A 186 14.88 -7.72 -11.93
C SER A 186 15.75 -8.50 -12.92
N ARG A 187 15.83 -8.07 -14.19
CA ARG A 187 16.65 -8.71 -15.22
C ARG A 187 18.06 -8.13 -15.32
N GLY A 188 18.21 -6.81 -15.16
CA GLY A 188 19.48 -6.11 -15.31
C GLY A 188 20.43 -6.31 -14.13
N ALA A 189 19.92 -6.26 -12.89
CA ALA A 189 20.77 -6.33 -11.70
C ALA A 189 21.58 -7.65 -11.60
N PRO A 190 21.02 -8.85 -11.87
CA PRO A 190 21.81 -10.08 -11.91
C PRO A 190 22.95 -10.03 -12.94
N LEU A 191 22.69 -9.52 -14.15
CA LEU A 191 23.71 -9.41 -15.21
C LEU A 191 24.86 -8.50 -14.80
N TYR A 192 24.55 -7.40 -14.13
CA TYR A 192 25.58 -6.51 -13.59
C TYR A 192 26.49 -7.24 -12.59
N ASN A 193 25.88 -8.00 -11.67
CA ASN A 193 26.59 -8.74 -10.62
C ASN A 193 27.45 -9.89 -11.17
N ASP A 194 26.98 -10.52 -12.25
CA ASP A 194 27.72 -11.56 -12.98
C ASP A 194 28.87 -10.99 -13.85
N GLY A 195 29.08 -9.67 -13.81
CA GLY A 195 30.12 -8.98 -14.59
C GLY A 195 29.70 -8.66 -16.03
N ASN A 196 28.49 -9.03 -16.45
CA ASN A 196 27.92 -8.67 -17.74
C ASN A 196 27.24 -7.29 -17.69
N ILE A 197 28.06 -6.28 -17.45
CA ILE A 197 27.63 -4.90 -17.23
C ILE A 197 27.01 -4.29 -18.49
N ASP A 198 27.51 -4.66 -19.67
CA ASP A 198 26.98 -4.22 -20.96
C ASP A 198 25.51 -4.62 -21.11
N ALA A 199 25.19 -5.90 -20.86
CA ALA A 199 23.82 -6.38 -20.96
C ALA A 199 22.88 -5.74 -19.92
N CYS A 200 23.36 -5.47 -18.70
CA CYS A 200 22.59 -4.70 -17.72
C CYS A 200 22.25 -3.29 -18.25
N ALA A 201 23.24 -2.59 -18.82
CA ALA A 201 23.05 -1.24 -19.32
C ALA A 201 22.01 -1.21 -20.46
N GLU A 202 22.06 -2.18 -21.37
CA GLU A 202 21.11 -2.29 -22.49
C GLU A 202 19.66 -2.57 -22.02
N ILE A 203 19.48 -3.43 -21.01
CA ILE A 203 18.14 -3.70 -20.45
C ILE A 203 17.53 -2.43 -19.85
N TYR A 204 18.32 -1.68 -19.07
CA TYR A 204 17.84 -0.44 -18.48
C TYR A 204 17.59 0.65 -19.54
N ALA A 205 18.48 0.78 -20.53
CA ALA A 205 18.31 1.71 -21.64
C ALA A 205 17.01 1.42 -22.39
N THR A 206 16.77 0.16 -22.76
CA THR A 206 15.59 -0.26 -23.52
C THR A 206 14.29 0.05 -22.78
N ALA A 207 14.24 -0.23 -21.48
CA ALA A 207 13.06 0.06 -20.67
C ALA A 207 12.77 1.56 -20.57
N LEU A 208 13.80 2.38 -20.36
CA LEU A 208 13.64 3.83 -20.29
C LEU A 208 13.31 4.45 -21.65
N ASP A 209 13.86 3.90 -22.73
CA ASP A 209 13.55 4.36 -24.10
C ASP A 209 12.08 4.13 -24.42
N ALA A 210 11.54 2.94 -24.09
CA ALA A 210 10.11 2.64 -24.22
C ALA A 210 9.23 3.63 -23.42
N VAL A 211 9.62 3.95 -22.19
CA VAL A 211 8.94 4.95 -21.35
C VAL A 211 9.01 6.36 -21.98
N SER A 212 10.10 6.70 -22.64
CA SER A 212 10.25 8.00 -23.32
C SER A 212 9.42 8.12 -24.60
N LEU A 213 9.21 7.01 -25.30
CA LEU A 213 8.55 6.98 -26.61
C LEU A 213 7.01 6.88 -26.51
N SER A 214 6.49 6.15 -25.52
CA SER A 214 5.03 5.95 -25.39
C SER A 214 4.39 6.87 -24.36
N GLY A 215 3.22 7.43 -24.71
CA GLY A 215 2.34 8.14 -23.78
C GLY A 215 1.57 7.24 -22.81
N ASP A 216 1.57 5.92 -23.05
CA ASP A 216 0.81 4.92 -22.27
C ASP A 216 1.35 4.74 -20.84
N PHE A 217 2.56 5.24 -20.59
CA PHE A 217 3.23 5.15 -19.30
C PHE A 217 2.91 6.31 -18.35
N GLY A 218 2.10 7.29 -18.76
CA GLY A 218 1.64 8.37 -17.87
C GLY A 218 2.64 9.51 -17.65
N LEU A 219 3.74 9.56 -18.42
CA LEU A 219 4.60 10.75 -18.52
C LEU A 219 4.01 11.75 -19.53
N ASP A 220 3.95 13.02 -19.13
CA ASP A 220 3.58 14.10 -20.02
C ASP A 220 4.62 14.31 -21.13
N GLU A 221 4.26 15.08 -22.17
CA GLU A 221 5.13 15.30 -23.33
C GLU A 221 6.48 15.91 -22.94
N LYS A 222 6.48 16.83 -21.97
CA LYS A 222 7.69 17.47 -21.45
C LYS A 222 8.58 16.48 -20.70
N GLY A 223 8.01 15.64 -19.85
CA GLY A 223 8.70 14.57 -19.11
C GLY A 223 9.33 13.55 -20.05
N ARG A 224 8.60 13.13 -21.09
CA ARG A 224 9.11 12.25 -22.15
C ARG A 224 10.27 12.87 -22.92
N ALA A 225 10.16 14.14 -23.33
CA ALA A 225 11.24 14.85 -24.02
C ALA A 225 12.51 15.00 -23.16
N ASN A 226 12.33 15.32 -21.88
CA ASN A 226 13.44 15.40 -20.92
C ASN A 226 14.10 14.03 -20.72
N LEU A 227 13.32 12.97 -20.58
CA LEU A 227 13.84 11.61 -20.47
C LEU A 227 14.66 11.23 -21.71
N ALA A 228 14.11 11.45 -22.91
CA ALA A 228 14.80 11.17 -24.17
C ALA A 228 16.14 11.95 -24.30
N SER A 229 16.18 13.22 -23.87
CA SER A 229 17.43 14.00 -23.86
C SER A 229 18.48 13.37 -22.94
N ARG A 230 18.08 12.95 -21.74
CA ARG A 230 18.98 12.30 -20.78
C ARG A 230 19.49 10.96 -21.26
N LEU A 231 18.67 10.17 -21.94
CA LEU A 231 19.11 8.89 -22.52
C LEU A 231 20.20 9.11 -23.58
N LYS A 232 20.08 10.14 -24.42
CA LYS A 232 21.12 10.51 -25.40
C LYS A 232 22.43 10.92 -24.74
N GLU A 233 22.38 11.67 -23.64
CA GLU A 233 23.58 12.04 -22.87
C GLU A 233 24.28 10.80 -22.29
N ILE A 234 23.50 9.89 -21.70
CA ILE A 234 24.03 8.66 -21.08
C ILE A 234 24.65 7.72 -22.13
N ALA A 235 24.09 7.67 -23.34
CA ALA A 235 24.67 6.88 -24.43
C ALA A 235 26.12 7.28 -24.77
N GLY A 236 26.52 8.53 -24.47
CA GLY A 236 27.88 9.03 -24.64
C GLY A 236 28.85 8.69 -23.50
N GLU A 237 28.40 8.08 -22.39
CA GLU A 237 29.26 7.75 -21.26
C GLU A 237 30.26 6.63 -21.60
N PRO A 238 31.53 6.75 -21.15
CA PRO A 238 32.64 5.97 -21.67
C PRO A 238 32.60 4.50 -21.24
N THR A 239 32.01 4.19 -20.09
CA THR A 239 31.94 2.82 -19.57
C THR A 239 30.51 2.35 -19.40
N SER A 240 30.29 1.07 -19.67
CA SER A 240 28.99 0.44 -19.46
C SER A 240 28.57 0.44 -17.99
N ARG A 241 29.54 0.47 -17.08
CA ARG A 241 29.32 0.66 -15.64
C ARG A 241 28.67 2.00 -15.38
N ASP A 242 29.20 3.08 -15.95
CA ASP A 242 28.65 4.42 -15.79
C ASP A 242 27.25 4.53 -16.40
N ARG A 243 27.05 3.94 -17.59
CA ARG A 243 25.74 3.86 -18.25
C ARG A 243 24.70 3.13 -17.42
N ALA A 244 24.99 1.92 -16.95
CA ALA A 244 24.07 1.13 -16.14
C ALA A 244 23.65 1.88 -14.86
N TRP A 245 24.60 2.51 -14.17
CA TRP A 245 24.30 3.32 -12.98
C TRP A 245 23.52 4.59 -13.32
N ALA A 246 23.81 5.25 -14.44
CA ALA A 246 23.07 6.43 -14.87
C ALA A 246 21.61 6.10 -15.21
N TYR A 247 21.36 5.01 -15.93
CA TYR A 247 20.00 4.54 -16.19
C TYR A 247 19.27 4.12 -14.91
N ARG A 248 19.93 3.37 -14.02
CA ARG A 248 19.32 2.95 -12.74
C ARG A 248 18.81 4.13 -11.91
N ARG A 249 19.56 5.24 -11.87
CA ARG A 249 19.14 6.48 -11.17
C ARG A 249 17.86 7.08 -11.76
N ILE A 250 17.69 7.00 -13.08
CA ILE A 250 16.46 7.46 -13.74
C ILE A 250 15.29 6.57 -13.32
N ILE A 251 15.49 5.25 -13.37
CA ILE A 251 14.48 4.28 -12.94
C ILE A 251 14.02 4.56 -11.51
N ASP A 252 14.97 4.75 -10.58
CA ASP A 252 14.65 5.06 -9.18
C ASP A 252 13.91 6.39 -8.99
N SER A 253 14.22 7.40 -9.82
CA SER A 253 13.52 8.68 -9.81
C SER A 253 12.07 8.53 -10.27
N LEU A 254 11.83 7.74 -11.34
CA LEU A 254 10.50 7.51 -11.89
C LEU A 254 9.59 6.74 -10.93
N PHE A 255 10.14 5.79 -10.16
CA PHE A 255 9.40 5.16 -9.05
C PHE A 255 9.01 6.15 -7.95
N THR A 256 9.80 7.21 -7.76
CA THR A 256 9.57 8.18 -6.68
C THR A 256 8.53 9.24 -7.08
N ASP A 257 8.45 9.61 -8.36
CA ASP A 257 7.54 10.67 -8.83
C ASP A 257 6.10 10.16 -9.14
N SER A 258 5.91 8.87 -9.43
CA SER A 258 4.59 8.27 -9.72
C SER A 258 3.66 8.14 -8.49
N MET A 259 4.15 8.36 -7.27
CA MET A 259 3.39 8.17 -6.02
C MET A 259 2.66 9.42 -5.50
N THR A 260 2.49 10.48 -6.32
CA THR A 260 1.87 11.73 -5.86
C THR A 260 0.33 11.70 -5.90
N MET A 261 -0.32 11.35 -4.79
CA MET A 261 -1.73 11.72 -4.51
C MET A 261 -1.97 12.11 -3.03
N GLN A 262 -2.01 13.43 -2.78
CA GLN A 262 -2.93 14.26 -1.95
C GLN A 262 -3.37 13.91 -0.49
N PRO A 263 -3.88 14.89 0.30
CA PRO A 263 -3.25 15.32 1.56
C PRO A 263 -4.11 15.12 2.83
N THR A 264 -3.47 15.15 4.00
CA THR A 264 -4.12 15.57 5.25
C THR A 264 -3.23 16.56 6.02
N SER A 265 -3.88 17.55 6.62
CA SER A 265 -3.31 18.62 7.44
C SER A 265 -3.22 18.15 8.89
N ALA A 266 -2.03 18.18 9.50
CA ALA A 266 -1.86 17.88 10.92
C ALA A 266 -2.17 19.12 11.79
N LYS A 267 -2.99 18.92 12.83
CA LYS A 267 -3.13 19.86 13.95
C LYS A 267 -1.91 19.78 14.87
N ALA A 268 -1.56 20.88 15.54
CA ALA A 268 -0.46 21.00 16.48
C ALA A 268 -0.59 20.07 17.71
N LYS A 269 0.52 19.48 18.16
CA LYS A 269 0.62 18.46 19.22
C LYS A 269 1.28 19.01 20.51
N PRO A 270 0.90 18.49 21.71
CA PRO A 270 1.62 18.70 22.98
C PRO A 270 2.96 17.93 23.07
N ALA A 271 3.76 18.19 24.12
CA ALA A 271 5.16 17.77 24.29
C ALA A 271 5.46 16.28 23.98
N GLY A 272 6.55 16.03 23.24
CA GLY A 272 6.94 14.72 22.70
C GLY A 272 7.52 13.73 23.73
N ARG A 273 7.77 12.49 23.29
CA ARG A 273 8.42 11.42 24.05
C ARG A 273 9.86 11.84 24.39
N GLY A 274 10.32 11.44 25.58
CA GLY A 274 11.64 11.85 26.08
C GLY A 274 11.72 13.27 26.68
N GLY A 275 10.61 14.03 26.73
CA GLY A 275 10.56 15.35 27.35
C GLY A 275 10.99 16.50 26.43
N PHE A 276 11.16 16.23 25.14
CA PHE A 276 11.56 17.21 24.15
C PHE A 276 10.33 17.92 23.57
N ALA A 277 10.21 19.24 23.79
CA ALA A 277 9.16 20.05 23.19
C ALA A 277 9.47 20.34 21.71
N PRO A 278 8.45 20.48 20.83
CA PRO A 278 8.66 20.97 19.46
C PRO A 278 9.28 22.37 19.45
N ARG A 279 10.21 22.62 18.53
CA ARG A 279 10.96 23.90 18.43
C ARG A 279 10.88 24.58 17.07
N GLY A 280 10.16 23.99 16.12
CA GLY A 280 9.97 24.60 14.80
C GLY A 280 8.88 23.93 13.98
N THR A 281 8.99 24.05 12.66
CA THR A 281 8.02 23.50 11.72
C THR A 281 8.16 21.99 11.66
N THR A 282 7.14 21.26 12.08
CA THR A 282 7.09 19.81 11.99
C THR A 282 7.03 19.36 10.52
N VAL A 283 7.99 18.52 10.12
CA VAL A 283 8.08 17.92 8.78
C VAL A 283 7.45 16.53 8.77
N PHE A 284 7.78 15.73 9.78
CA PHE A 284 7.16 14.43 10.07
C PHE A 284 7.02 14.29 11.59
N SER A 285 5.88 13.81 12.06
CA SER A 285 5.66 13.51 13.49
C SER A 285 5.30 12.05 13.75
N PHE A 286 4.97 11.30 12.70
CA PHE A 286 4.59 9.88 12.77
C PHE A 286 3.41 9.56 13.69
N ASP A 287 2.70 10.58 14.20
CA ASP A 287 1.44 10.42 14.94
C ASP A 287 0.38 9.77 14.06
N ASP A 288 0.39 10.15 12.79
CA ASP A 288 -0.25 9.40 11.74
C ASP A 288 0.73 8.36 11.20
N ALA A 289 0.48 7.09 11.51
CA ALA A 289 1.29 5.97 11.02
C ALA A 289 1.30 5.89 9.48
N SER A 290 0.34 6.52 8.78
CA SER A 290 0.35 6.66 7.32
C SER A 290 1.55 7.46 6.82
N GLU A 291 2.12 8.36 7.63
CA GLU A 291 3.34 9.09 7.28
C GLU A 291 4.50 8.14 7.00
N ALA A 292 4.56 6.99 7.68
CA ALA A 292 5.60 5.98 7.43
C ALA A 292 5.50 5.33 6.05
N SER A 293 4.31 5.29 5.43
CA SER A 293 4.15 4.80 4.05
C SER A 293 4.77 5.70 2.99
N ARG A 294 5.04 6.98 3.35
CA ARG A 294 5.80 7.92 2.50
C ARG A 294 7.30 7.64 2.54
N TRP A 295 7.74 6.80 3.48
CA TRP A 295 9.11 6.36 3.60
C TRP A 295 9.30 5.01 2.91
N GLN A 296 10.36 4.90 2.13
CA GLN A 296 10.73 3.69 1.41
C GLN A 296 12.15 3.28 1.75
N THR A 297 12.38 1.97 1.79
CA THR A 297 13.71 1.41 2.01
C THR A 297 14.51 1.36 0.71
N VAL A 298 15.79 1.70 0.78
CA VAL A 298 16.77 1.43 -0.29
C VAL A 298 17.85 0.54 0.29
N LEU A 299 18.11 -0.57 -0.39
CA LEU A 299 19.05 -1.59 0.06
C LEU A 299 20.25 -1.66 -0.88
N ASP A 300 21.32 -2.29 -0.41
CA ASP A 300 22.58 -2.47 -1.15
C ASP A 300 22.55 -3.61 -2.18
N GLY A 301 21.37 -4.14 -2.47
CA GLY A 301 21.14 -5.20 -3.45
C GLY A 301 21.54 -4.85 -4.88
N VAL A 302 21.77 -3.57 -5.19
CA VAL A 302 22.23 -3.10 -6.52
C VAL A 302 23.57 -3.73 -6.94
N MET A 303 24.39 -4.17 -5.97
CA MET A 303 25.68 -4.85 -6.19
C MET A 303 25.71 -6.29 -5.64
N GLY A 304 24.54 -6.89 -5.40
CA GLY A 304 24.43 -8.19 -4.75
C GLY A 304 24.63 -8.13 -3.22
N GLY A 305 24.67 -6.93 -2.65
CA GLY A 305 24.65 -6.71 -1.20
C GLY A 305 23.44 -7.38 -0.57
N ARG A 306 23.62 -7.87 0.65
CA ARG A 306 22.63 -8.69 1.37
C ARG A 306 22.05 -7.97 2.58
N SER A 307 22.21 -6.65 2.67
CA SER A 307 21.64 -5.90 3.78
C SER A 307 20.12 -5.84 3.64
N THR A 308 19.44 -5.90 4.78
CA THR A 308 17.98 -5.81 4.87
C THR A 308 17.57 -4.51 5.55
N GLY A 309 16.31 -4.14 5.38
CA GLY A 309 15.72 -2.99 6.03
C GLY A 309 14.22 -3.06 5.88
N LYS A 310 13.51 -2.68 6.93
CA LYS A 310 12.06 -2.52 6.93
C LYS A 310 11.70 -1.29 7.73
N ILE A 311 10.56 -0.70 7.36
CA ILE A 311 9.99 0.47 8.01
C ILE A 311 8.65 0.04 8.59
N ALA A 312 8.45 0.32 9.88
CA ALA A 312 7.17 0.17 10.54
C ALA A 312 6.84 1.47 11.27
N ALA A 313 5.58 1.77 11.54
CA ALA A 313 5.23 2.84 12.48
C ALA A 313 4.32 2.31 13.55
N LYS A 314 4.58 2.72 14.78
CA LYS A 314 3.80 2.33 15.95
C LYS A 314 3.89 3.42 17.01
N ASP A 315 2.72 3.77 17.55
CA ASP A 315 2.58 4.70 18.66
C ASP A 315 3.29 6.06 18.46
N GLY A 316 3.19 6.69 17.28
CA GLY A 316 3.82 8.00 17.05
C GLY A 316 5.34 7.95 16.79
N VAL A 317 5.87 6.76 16.46
CA VAL A 317 7.30 6.54 16.19
C VAL A 317 7.46 5.70 14.94
N VAL A 318 8.42 6.06 14.09
CA VAL A 318 8.85 5.21 12.98
C VAL A 318 10.04 4.32 13.36
N VAL A 319 9.80 3.04 13.10
CA VAL A 319 10.58 1.80 13.11
C VAL A 319 11.56 1.56 11.95
N PHE A 320 12.81 2.03 11.95
CA PHE A 320 13.77 1.60 10.91
C PHE A 320 14.73 0.54 11.42
N GLU A 321 14.54 -0.71 10.98
CA GLU A 321 15.33 -1.84 11.47
C GLU A 321 15.66 -2.86 10.37
N GLY A 322 16.70 -3.64 10.60
CA GLY A 322 17.20 -4.64 9.66
C GLY A 322 18.55 -5.18 10.07
N ALA A 323 19.32 -5.69 9.12
CA ALA A 323 20.69 -6.09 9.33
C ALA A 323 21.58 -5.65 8.15
N THR A 324 22.73 -5.07 8.44
CA THR A 324 23.75 -4.77 7.44
C THR A 324 24.65 -5.99 7.22
N SER A 325 25.00 -6.30 5.97
CA SER A 325 25.94 -7.36 5.59
C SER A 325 27.06 -6.81 4.74
N LEU A 326 28.31 -7.12 5.09
CA LEU A 326 29.49 -6.70 4.31
C LEU A 326 29.79 -7.62 3.12
N GLU A 327 29.00 -8.68 2.93
CA GLU A 327 29.11 -9.56 1.77
C GLU A 327 28.82 -8.78 0.48
N ASN A 328 29.50 -9.17 -0.61
CA ASN A 328 29.37 -8.54 -1.94
C ASN A 328 29.57 -7.02 -1.90
N ASN A 329 30.50 -6.55 -1.06
CA ASN A 329 30.82 -5.13 -0.86
C ASN A 329 29.63 -4.29 -0.34
N GLY A 330 28.70 -4.93 0.38
CA GLY A 330 27.53 -4.29 0.98
C GLY A 330 27.85 -3.47 2.24
N GLY A 331 26.87 -3.47 3.15
CA GLY A 331 26.90 -2.82 4.45
C GLY A 331 26.01 -1.59 4.51
N PHE A 332 24.99 -1.52 3.65
CA PHE A 332 24.17 -0.34 3.45
C PHE A 332 22.68 -0.67 3.52
N SER A 333 21.97 0.14 4.29
CA SER A 333 20.50 0.18 4.30
C SER A 333 20.08 1.63 4.55
N SER A 334 19.04 2.09 3.87
CA SER A 334 18.51 3.43 4.10
C SER A 334 16.99 3.47 4.04
N MET A 335 16.42 4.51 4.64
CA MET A 335 15.03 4.92 4.45
C MET A 335 15.00 6.35 3.91
N ARG A 336 14.04 6.66 3.03
CA ARG A 336 13.91 8.00 2.44
C ARG A 336 12.46 8.37 2.22
N ALA A 337 12.14 9.66 2.35
CA ALA A 337 10.84 10.22 2.02
C ALA A 337 10.97 11.58 1.32
N ARG A 338 10.05 11.85 0.40
CA ARG A 338 9.86 13.20 -0.17
C ARG A 338 9.12 14.09 0.82
N THR A 339 9.51 15.36 0.87
CA THR A 339 8.85 16.42 1.63
C THR A 339 8.13 17.38 0.67
N ARG A 340 7.21 18.19 1.19
CA ARG A 340 6.63 19.28 0.40
C ARG A 340 7.71 20.34 0.16
N ASP A 341 7.67 20.97 -1.01
CA ASP A 341 8.55 22.07 -1.33
C ASP A 341 8.37 23.23 -0.35
N GLY A 342 9.47 23.88 0.03
CA GLY A 342 9.47 25.05 0.90
C GLY A 342 9.27 24.76 2.41
N LEU A 343 9.12 23.50 2.85
CA LEU A 343 8.99 23.18 4.29
C LEU A 343 10.22 23.57 5.13
N PHE A 344 11.38 23.67 4.51
CA PHE A 344 12.62 24.06 5.15
C PHE A 344 13.00 25.52 4.86
N ALA A 345 12.17 26.27 4.12
CA ALA A 345 12.50 27.66 3.79
C ALA A 345 12.70 28.49 5.06
N GLY A 346 13.87 29.13 5.18
CA GLY A 346 14.25 29.93 6.34
C GLY A 346 14.69 29.12 7.58
N ALA A 347 14.81 27.79 7.49
CA ALA A 347 15.35 26.98 8.58
C ALA A 347 16.89 27.01 8.58
N ASP A 348 17.48 26.99 9.78
CA ASP A 348 18.93 26.92 9.98
C ASP A 348 19.42 25.47 10.17
N ALA A 349 18.55 24.62 10.72
CA ALA A 349 18.87 23.24 11.06
C ALA A 349 17.67 22.29 10.87
N ILE A 350 18.00 21.01 10.70
CA ILE A 350 17.06 19.91 10.77
C ILE A 350 17.22 19.26 12.14
N ARG A 351 16.12 19.15 12.86
CA ARG A 351 16.05 18.55 14.18
C ARG A 351 15.36 17.19 14.11
N LEU A 352 15.90 16.22 14.83
CA LEU A 352 15.34 14.89 14.96
C LEU A 352 15.29 14.48 16.43
N ILE A 353 14.25 13.74 16.79
CA ILE A 353 14.19 13.02 18.07
C ILE A 353 14.26 11.53 17.78
N VAL A 354 15.33 10.89 18.24
CA VAL A 354 15.66 9.51 17.88
C VAL A 354 16.06 8.68 19.08
N LYS A 355 15.80 7.38 19.03
CA LYS A 355 16.35 6.38 19.95
C LYS A 355 17.01 5.28 19.13
N GLY A 356 18.34 5.19 19.24
CA GLY A 356 19.13 4.26 18.45
C GLY A 356 19.64 3.05 19.23
N ASP A 357 20.51 2.29 18.58
CA ASP A 357 21.06 1.01 19.03
C ASP A 357 22.54 1.09 19.43
N GLY A 358 23.14 2.29 19.36
CA GLY A 358 24.56 2.53 19.59
C GLY A 358 25.40 2.60 18.32
N ARG A 359 24.79 2.54 17.13
CA ARG A 359 25.47 2.67 15.84
C ARG A 359 25.42 4.12 15.33
N ASP A 360 26.29 4.40 14.38
CA ASP A 360 26.35 5.69 13.70
C ASP A 360 25.42 5.67 12.49
N TYR A 361 24.53 6.67 12.44
CA TYR A 361 23.60 6.88 11.35
C TYR A 361 23.95 8.14 10.59
N LYS A 362 23.42 8.30 9.37
CA LYS A 362 23.54 9.55 8.62
C LYS A 362 22.16 10.09 8.30
N LEU A 363 21.98 11.39 8.47
CA LEU A 363 20.87 12.10 7.82
C LEU A 363 21.33 12.56 6.45
N GLY A 364 20.43 12.48 5.50
CA GLY A 364 20.58 13.03 4.17
C GLY A 364 19.40 13.94 3.82
N VAL A 365 19.67 14.90 2.93
CA VAL A 365 18.62 15.64 2.22
C VAL A 365 18.78 15.49 0.70
N SER A 366 17.65 15.53 0.00
CA SER A 366 17.58 15.63 -1.47
C SER A 366 17.00 16.97 -1.89
N THR A 367 17.41 17.46 -3.07
CA THR A 367 16.90 18.69 -3.66
C THR A 367 15.98 18.43 -4.86
N GLY A 368 15.01 19.32 -5.11
CA GLY A 368 13.93 19.13 -6.09
C GLY A 368 14.28 19.42 -7.55
N GLY A 369 15.51 19.81 -7.87
CA GLY A 369 15.92 20.27 -9.20
C GLY A 369 16.89 19.33 -9.92
N ASN A 370 17.12 19.60 -11.21
CA ASN A 370 17.98 18.89 -12.17
C ASN A 370 19.49 18.83 -11.79
N GLN A 371 19.84 19.08 -10.53
CA GLN A 371 21.19 18.96 -10.02
C GLN A 371 21.54 17.48 -9.84
N ARG A 372 22.46 17.01 -10.69
CA ARG A 372 23.17 15.72 -10.61
C ARG A 372 23.14 15.10 -9.20
N ALA A 373 22.24 14.12 -9.01
CA ALA A 373 22.19 12.96 -8.10
C ALA A 373 23.06 12.88 -6.81
N GLY A 374 23.59 13.98 -6.29
CA GLY A 374 24.35 14.06 -5.04
C GLY A 374 23.40 14.45 -3.91
N GLY A 375 23.41 13.67 -2.83
CA GLY A 375 22.75 14.05 -1.59
C GLY A 375 23.66 14.87 -0.71
N TYR A 376 23.09 15.53 0.30
CA TYR A 376 23.86 16.23 1.33
C TYR A 376 23.65 15.51 2.64
N TRP A 377 24.74 15.15 3.33
CA TRP A 377 24.69 14.21 4.44
C TRP A 377 25.54 14.65 5.61
N GLN A 378 25.12 14.25 6.81
CA GLN A 378 25.94 14.36 8.00
C GLN A 378 25.71 13.13 8.88
N THR A 379 26.77 12.67 9.54
CA THR A 379 26.74 11.50 10.43
C THR A 379 26.41 11.96 11.84
N PHE A 380 25.57 11.21 12.54
CA PHE A 380 25.28 11.41 13.96
C PHE A 380 25.37 10.06 14.70
N PRO A 381 25.98 10.03 15.90
CA PRO A 381 26.01 8.84 16.73
C PRO A 381 24.67 8.64 17.42
N THR A 382 24.38 7.41 17.84
CA THR A 382 23.23 7.12 18.71
C THR A 382 23.68 6.46 20.01
N THR A 383 22.89 6.62 21.07
CA THR A 383 23.07 5.89 22.32
C THR A 383 22.03 4.79 22.40
N ARG A 384 22.47 3.57 22.74
CA ARG A 384 21.57 2.42 22.84
C ARG A 384 20.42 2.70 23.80
N ASP A 385 19.21 2.48 23.31
CA ASP A 385 17.97 2.53 24.06
C ASP A 385 17.67 3.88 24.77
N THR A 386 18.32 4.95 24.32
CA THR A 386 18.14 6.30 24.90
C THR A 386 17.62 7.26 23.84
N TRP A 387 16.55 8.00 24.17
CA TRP A 387 16.05 9.10 23.33
C TRP A 387 17.03 10.27 23.36
N THR A 388 17.42 10.76 22.20
CA THR A 388 18.36 11.86 22.01
C THR A 388 17.81 12.86 21.00
N GLU A 389 18.01 14.14 21.29
CA GLU A 389 17.81 15.23 20.34
C GLU A 389 19.05 15.35 19.45
N VAL A 390 18.84 15.32 18.13
CA VAL A 390 19.87 15.53 17.13
C VAL A 390 19.53 16.81 16.37
N ILE A 391 20.42 17.80 16.42
CA ILE A 391 20.28 19.07 15.69
C ILE A 391 21.41 19.13 14.66
N MET A 392 21.03 19.21 13.38
CA MET A 392 21.99 19.20 12.28
C MET A 392 21.84 20.48 11.47
N PRO A 393 22.79 21.43 11.60
CA PRO A 393 22.78 22.65 10.81
C PRO A 393 22.81 22.33 9.32
N ILE A 394 21.89 22.91 8.55
CA ILE A 394 21.77 22.65 7.11
C ILE A 394 23.07 23.05 6.38
N LYS A 395 23.71 24.13 6.86
CA LYS A 395 25.01 24.60 6.35
C LYS A 395 26.14 23.58 6.49
N ASP A 396 26.05 22.64 7.45
CA ASP A 396 27.10 21.67 7.76
C ASP A 396 26.88 20.31 7.08
N LEU A 397 25.82 20.19 6.27
CA LEU A 397 25.59 18.99 5.47
C LEU A 397 26.61 18.90 4.33
N ASP A 398 27.41 17.84 4.32
CA ASP A 398 28.40 17.59 3.28
C ASP A 398 27.72 17.10 2.01
N ARG A 399 27.94 17.78 0.89
CA ARG A 399 27.55 17.23 -0.42
C ARG A 399 28.38 15.99 -0.71
N GLN A 400 27.75 14.83 -0.89
CA GLN A 400 28.45 13.61 -1.28
C GLN A 400 27.72 12.86 -2.38
N PHE A 401 28.50 12.20 -3.22
CA PHE A 401 28.03 11.32 -4.27
C PHE A 401 28.87 10.05 -4.29
N MET A 402 28.23 8.88 -4.14
CA MET A 402 28.93 7.57 -4.13
C MET A 402 30.12 7.52 -3.14
N GLY A 403 29.97 8.15 -1.96
CA GLY A 403 31.01 8.22 -0.93
C GLY A 403 32.12 9.24 -1.19
N GLN A 404 32.12 9.94 -2.33
CA GLN A 404 33.03 11.05 -2.59
C GLN A 404 32.42 12.36 -2.08
N ARG A 405 33.20 13.14 -1.32
CA ARG A 405 32.83 14.50 -0.93
C ARG A 405 32.96 15.43 -2.14
N LEU A 406 31.91 16.19 -2.41
CA LEU A 406 31.84 17.16 -3.48
C LEU A 406 31.76 18.57 -2.90
N ASN A 407 32.17 19.56 -3.67
CA ASN A 407 31.93 20.96 -3.33
C ASN A 407 30.46 21.33 -3.57
N GLY A 408 29.92 22.16 -2.69
CA GLY A 408 28.56 22.70 -2.79
C GLY A 408 27.85 22.67 -1.44
N ARG A 409 26.93 23.61 -1.24
CA ARG A 409 26.04 23.67 -0.09
C ARG A 409 24.60 23.55 -0.57
N VAL A 410 23.73 23.05 0.30
CA VAL A 410 22.29 23.02 0.05
C VAL A 410 21.65 24.25 0.67
N SER A 411 20.79 24.91 -0.09
CA SER A 411 19.93 25.95 0.45
C SER A 411 18.69 25.31 1.07
N PRO A 412 18.19 25.80 2.22
CA PRO A 412 17.01 25.22 2.88
C PRO A 412 15.78 25.17 1.96
N GLU A 413 15.54 26.19 1.15
CA GLU A 413 14.43 26.26 0.18
C GLU A 413 14.46 25.16 -0.89
N ASP A 414 15.63 24.62 -1.20
CA ASP A 414 15.80 23.59 -2.23
C ASP A 414 15.52 22.17 -1.71
N ILE A 415 15.40 22.00 -0.39
CA ILE A 415 15.20 20.70 0.25
C ILE A 415 13.78 20.17 -0.04
N SER A 416 13.72 19.02 -0.70
CA SER A 416 12.47 18.33 -1.08
C SER A 416 12.41 16.88 -0.61
N GLY A 417 13.35 16.44 0.23
CA GLY A 417 13.28 15.11 0.84
C GLY A 417 14.29 14.89 1.95
N LEU A 418 13.97 13.93 2.81
CA LEU A 418 14.75 13.50 3.96
C LEU A 418 15.12 12.02 3.81
N GLN A 419 16.29 11.66 4.34
CA GLN A 419 16.84 10.34 4.18
C GLN A 419 17.63 9.95 5.43
N ILE A 420 17.55 8.71 5.88
CA ILE A 420 18.35 8.16 6.98
C ILE A 420 19.11 6.95 6.47
N TYR A 421 20.39 6.86 6.81
CA TYR A 421 21.30 5.82 6.37
C TYR A 421 21.92 5.11 7.55
N ILE A 422 22.12 3.82 7.38
CA ILE A 422 23.16 3.09 8.06
C ILE A 422 24.21 2.62 7.06
N TYR A 423 25.43 3.13 7.23
CA TYR A 423 26.60 2.83 6.41
C TYR A 423 27.89 3.07 7.22
N ASP A 424 27.93 2.47 8.40
CA ASP A 424 29.05 2.54 9.36
C ASP A 424 30.12 1.46 9.10
N LYS A 425 29.95 0.68 8.02
CA LYS A 425 30.81 -0.45 7.64
C LYS A 425 30.92 -1.55 8.72
N LYS A 426 29.87 -1.71 9.53
CA LYS A 426 29.74 -2.85 10.46
C LYS A 426 28.67 -3.81 9.95
N ALA A 427 28.90 -5.12 10.10
CA ALA A 427 27.87 -6.12 9.89
C ALA A 427 27.05 -6.32 11.17
N GLY A 428 25.77 -6.67 11.03
CA GLY A 428 24.90 -7.01 12.15
C GLY A 428 23.58 -6.25 12.17
N PRO A 429 22.72 -6.56 13.15
CA PRO A 429 21.41 -5.93 13.27
C PRO A 429 21.56 -4.43 13.50
N PHE A 430 20.53 -3.69 13.09
CA PHE A 430 20.38 -2.30 13.44
C PHE A 430 18.93 -1.96 13.74
N ARG A 431 18.73 -0.93 14.56
CA ARG A 431 17.41 -0.41 14.90
C ARG A 431 17.48 1.05 15.30
N LEU A 432 16.74 1.88 14.58
CA LEU A 432 16.55 3.29 14.87
C LEU A 432 15.06 3.59 14.99
N GLU A 433 14.66 4.08 16.14
CA GLU A 433 13.35 4.66 16.38
C GLU A 433 13.44 6.17 16.15
N ILE A 434 12.52 6.74 15.38
CA ILE A 434 12.46 8.19 15.12
C ILE A 434 11.07 8.68 15.47
N GLU A 435 10.99 9.68 16.35
CA GLU A 435 9.73 10.30 16.75
C GLU A 435 9.36 11.46 15.82
N SER A 436 10.32 12.30 15.44
CA SER A 436 9.99 13.46 14.60
C SER A 436 11.16 13.97 13.77
N PHE A 437 10.79 14.70 12.72
CA PHE A 437 11.67 15.60 11.97
C PHE A 437 11.07 17.00 12.01
N GLU A 438 11.88 17.99 12.36
CA GLU A 438 11.47 19.40 12.42
C GLU A 438 12.48 20.26 11.66
N ALA A 439 11.98 21.28 10.95
CA ALA A 439 12.77 22.37 10.43
C ALA A 439 12.78 23.49 11.48
N ILE A 440 13.96 23.82 12.02
CA ILE A 440 14.10 24.79 13.10
C ILE A 440 14.97 25.96 12.69
N SER A 441 14.68 27.14 13.24
CA SER A 441 15.62 28.25 13.24
C SER A 441 16.44 28.20 14.52
N LEU A 442 17.75 28.39 14.36
CA LEU A 442 18.67 28.56 15.47
C LEU A 442 18.72 30.06 15.72
N GLY A 443 17.86 30.57 16.61
CA GLY A 443 17.96 31.96 17.06
C GLY A 443 19.37 32.28 17.57
N GLU A 444 19.69 33.57 17.74
CA GLU A 444 21.04 34.06 18.09
C GLU A 444 21.66 33.48 19.38
N ASP A 445 20.90 32.71 20.19
CA ASP A 445 21.30 32.26 21.53
C ASP A 445 21.76 30.78 21.64
N THR A 446 21.99 30.03 20.55
CA THR A 446 22.37 28.59 20.66
C THR A 446 23.84 28.25 20.39
N PHE A 447 24.75 29.23 20.32
CA PHE A 447 26.20 28.98 20.37
C PHE A 447 26.78 29.47 21.69
N ASP A 448 26.60 28.70 22.75
CA ASP A 448 27.52 28.66 23.90
C ASP A 448 27.21 27.43 24.78
N ALA A 449 27.93 26.33 24.54
CA ALA A 449 28.38 25.34 25.52
C ALA A 449 29.29 24.29 24.86
#